data_AF-A0A3L8BX68-F1
#
_entry.id   AF-A0A3L8BX68-F1
#
_cell.length_a   1.000
_cell.length_b   1.000
_cell.length_c   1.000
_cell.angle_alpha   90.00
_cell.angle_beta   90.00
_cell.angle_gamma   90.00
#
_symmetry.space_group_name_H-M   'P 1'
#
loop_
_entity.id
_entity.type
_entity.pdbx_description
1 polymer ?
#
loop_
_entity_poly.entity_id
_entity_poly.type
_entity_poly.pdbx_seq_one_letter_code
_entity_poly.pdbx_strand_id
1 'polypeptide(L)'
;MVRYVSSALILTVVLVVLLGRCHYSNMTVGMMGPAHNAVARIGDLKHAIDMHYYDHHQLPDSNLELRKPEPDQYGKQAALLQRLEVLPGGILYAQFAAENKGIPVELVYTPSTAGRHRLNWTCSSYNLTQALRDALWEPCGDAAAAFDREQALRPQELAQSADDYLQRVTAIQREKISNTPREPMDCSALQQAGNDFLHITTRRIEYWSLQDDRQRRFAFDRPQDNSSPAHWALNGNAYLYRNNRLQVFNADHPAGLLTPIHLLQPYRIRRDGSLLLANTGVGVTRIDLCRPEPAIKDTYLLELGAYHQIQDFVPANNLIYLTAQEPNRGLSHSALQIVSLRSNRPVGFLKLEGQSRGIAIAGRHIYVANGARGIAILDGFDPTMPRLQSRIATQDFASDLLLQGDYLLLADHLAGLKVYYRDGDSLALAQALPTAQAAIQIKRLTERYFAVSFKNGTTALYQWQDNKAAPVELSSP
;
A
#
# COMPACT_ATOMS: atom_id res chain seq x y z
N MET A 1 27.88 56.88 -38.15
CA MET A 1 27.45 57.91 -37.17
C MET A 1 26.11 57.44 -36.63
N VAL A 2 25.95 56.70 -35.53
CA VAL A 2 26.47 56.77 -34.14
C VAL A 2 26.33 58.15 -33.51
N ARG A 3 25.65 58.15 -32.34
CA ARG A 3 25.45 59.20 -31.32
C ARG A 3 24.28 60.12 -31.70
N TYR A 4 23.15 60.16 -31.00
CA TYR A 4 22.94 60.26 -29.56
C TYR A 4 21.66 59.51 -29.13
N VAL A 5 21.76 58.26 -28.69
CA VAL A 5 20.75 57.71 -27.77
C VAL A 5 21.14 58.20 -26.39
N SER A 6 20.29 59.09 -25.90
CA SER A 6 20.48 59.96 -24.75
C SER A 6 21.06 59.23 -23.54
N SER A 7 22.20 59.73 -23.10
CA SER A 7 22.92 59.34 -21.88
C SER A 7 22.04 59.30 -20.64
N ALA A 8 20.87 59.95 -20.66
CA ALA A 8 19.88 59.92 -19.57
C ALA A 8 19.22 58.55 -19.36
N LEU A 9 19.00 57.74 -20.42
CA LEU A 9 18.36 56.42 -20.29
C LEU A 9 19.35 55.36 -19.77
N ILE A 10 20.62 55.47 -20.17
CA ILE A 10 21.69 54.61 -19.65
C ILE A 10 21.99 54.99 -18.20
N LEU A 11 21.97 56.28 -17.84
CA LEU A 11 22.18 56.70 -16.45
C LEU A 11 21.04 56.20 -15.54
N THR A 12 19.79 56.23 -15.99
CA THR A 12 18.65 55.74 -15.18
C THR A 12 18.64 54.22 -15.03
N VAL A 13 18.97 53.46 -16.08
CA VAL A 13 19.09 51.99 -15.97
C VAL A 13 20.31 51.59 -15.13
N VAL A 14 21.44 52.31 -15.25
CA VAL A 14 22.61 52.08 -14.39
C VAL A 14 22.34 52.52 -12.96
N LEU A 15 21.57 53.59 -12.71
CA LEU A 15 21.17 54.01 -11.36
C LEU A 15 20.18 53.02 -10.73
N VAL A 16 19.25 52.45 -11.48
CA VAL A 16 18.31 51.42 -10.98
C VAL A 16 19.01 50.06 -10.78
N VAL A 17 20.00 49.72 -11.61
CA VAL A 17 20.82 48.51 -11.41
C VAL A 17 21.85 48.71 -10.29
N LEU A 18 22.41 49.91 -10.09
CA LEU A 18 23.30 50.22 -8.99
C LEU A 18 22.54 50.43 -7.67
N LEU A 19 21.41 51.14 -7.65
CA LEU A 19 20.56 51.27 -6.44
C LEU A 19 19.81 49.97 -6.13
N GLY A 20 19.43 49.19 -7.15
CA GLY A 20 18.83 47.86 -6.99
C GLY A 20 19.83 46.78 -6.59
N ARG A 21 21.12 46.91 -6.93
CA ARG A 21 22.20 46.04 -6.44
C ARG A 21 22.91 46.57 -5.18
N CYS A 22 22.70 47.83 -4.80
CA CYS A 22 23.18 48.38 -3.51
C CYS A 22 22.13 48.35 -2.39
N HIS A 23 20.99 47.67 -2.59
CA HIS A 23 20.08 47.31 -1.50
C HIS A 23 19.93 45.80 -1.27
N TYR A 24 20.70 44.99 -1.99
CA TYR A 24 20.72 43.53 -1.84
C TYR A 24 22.15 42.97 -1.95
N SER A 25 23.09 43.59 -1.24
CA SER A 25 24.35 42.93 -0.92
C SER A 25 25.02 43.69 0.22
N ASN A 26 25.25 42.98 1.32
CA ASN A 26 25.98 43.41 2.51
C ASN A 26 25.24 44.43 3.40
N MET A 27 24.05 44.05 3.89
CA MET A 27 23.84 44.28 5.32
C MET A 27 24.91 43.48 6.05
N THR A 28 25.85 44.21 6.61
CA THR A 28 26.90 43.75 7.49
C THR A 28 26.36 42.73 8.49
N VAL A 29 26.73 41.46 8.30
CA VAL A 29 26.62 40.36 9.28
C VAL A 29 27.42 40.67 10.57
N GLY A 30 28.10 41.83 10.65
CA GLY A 30 28.88 42.30 11.80
C GLY A 30 28.12 43.17 12.83
N MET A 31 26.80 43.35 12.75
CA MET A 31 26.03 44.10 13.76
C MET A 31 24.74 43.43 14.25
N MET A 32 24.57 42.12 14.04
CA MET A 32 23.52 41.35 14.70
C MET A 32 24.15 40.55 15.85
N GLY A 33 23.75 40.85 17.09
CA GLY A 33 24.30 40.21 18.28
C GLY A 33 24.03 38.69 18.31
N PRO A 34 24.71 37.93 19.20
CA PRO A 34 24.57 36.48 19.30
C PRO A 34 23.12 35.97 19.42
N ALA A 35 22.22 36.76 20.00
CA ALA A 35 20.80 36.46 20.12
C ALA A 35 20.08 36.41 18.76
N HIS A 36 20.40 37.30 17.84
CA HIS A 36 19.78 37.34 16.50
C HIS A 36 20.15 36.11 15.66
N ASN A 37 21.42 35.66 15.74
CA ASN A 37 21.85 34.43 15.06
C ASN A 37 21.11 33.19 15.61
N ALA A 38 20.93 33.12 16.92
CA ALA A 38 20.18 32.03 17.54
C ALA A 38 18.69 32.03 17.12
N VAL A 39 18.04 33.20 17.09
CA VAL A 39 16.66 33.35 16.61
C VAL A 39 16.50 32.98 15.13
N ALA A 40 17.51 33.28 14.29
CA ALA A 40 17.49 32.88 12.89
C ALA A 40 17.41 31.36 12.71
N ARG A 41 18.10 30.58 13.57
CA ARG A 41 18.06 29.10 13.52
C ARG A 41 16.70 28.53 13.89
N ILE A 42 15.98 29.20 14.80
CA ILE A 42 14.59 28.86 15.10
C ILE A 42 13.72 29.06 13.85
N GLY A 43 13.90 30.18 13.14
CA GLY A 43 13.22 30.45 11.87
C GLY A 43 13.46 29.39 10.80
N ASP A 44 14.72 28.94 10.65
CA ASP A 44 15.08 27.87 9.70
C ASP A 44 14.34 26.55 9.99
N LEU A 45 14.22 26.18 11.27
CA LEU A 45 13.56 24.93 11.68
C LEU A 45 12.04 25.05 11.60
N LYS A 46 11.48 26.20 12.00
CA LYS A 46 10.06 26.56 11.83
C LYS A 46 9.63 26.45 10.36
N HIS A 47 10.45 26.96 9.43
CA HIS A 47 10.20 26.84 8.00
C HIS A 47 10.26 25.39 7.50
N ALA A 48 11.18 24.57 8.01
CA ALA A 48 11.25 23.15 7.67
C ALA A 48 9.98 22.39 8.12
N ILE A 49 9.43 22.74 9.28
CA ILE A 49 8.16 22.19 9.77
C ILE A 49 7.00 22.58 8.85
N ASP A 50 6.91 23.86 8.45
CA ASP A 50 5.88 24.34 7.51
C ASP A 50 5.92 23.56 6.18
N MET A 51 7.12 23.34 5.62
CA MET A 51 7.30 22.60 4.36
C MET A 51 6.94 21.12 4.52
N HIS A 52 7.36 20.48 5.61
CA HIS A 52 6.99 19.10 5.88
C HIS A 52 5.47 18.92 5.98
N TYR A 53 4.79 19.83 6.68
CA TYR A 53 3.33 19.83 6.78
C TYR A 53 2.65 20.07 5.42
N TYR A 54 3.22 20.95 4.59
CA TYR A 54 2.71 21.18 3.24
C TYR A 54 2.78 19.91 2.36
N ASP A 55 3.90 19.18 2.42
CA ASP A 55 4.15 18.01 1.59
C ASP A 55 3.40 16.75 2.08
N HIS A 56 3.27 16.57 3.39
CA HIS A 56 2.76 15.32 4.00
C HIS A 56 1.39 15.47 4.67
N HIS A 57 0.91 16.71 4.85
CA HIS A 57 -0.29 17.02 5.65
C HIS A 57 -0.26 16.46 7.08
N GLN A 58 0.94 16.27 7.63
CA GLN A 58 1.23 15.77 8.97
C GLN A 58 2.31 16.65 9.60
N LEU A 59 2.24 16.83 10.93
CA LEU A 59 3.27 17.57 11.65
C LEU A 59 4.42 16.61 11.99
N PRO A 60 5.68 17.04 11.85
CA PRO A 60 6.83 16.21 12.18
C PRO A 60 6.93 16.01 13.69
N ASP A 61 7.46 14.87 14.10
CA ASP A 61 7.61 14.51 15.51
C ASP A 61 9.07 14.60 16.00
N SER A 62 10.03 14.91 15.12
CA SER A 62 11.45 15.03 15.48
C SER A 62 12.32 15.82 14.50
N ASN A 63 13.51 16.26 14.94
CA ASN A 63 14.53 16.83 14.06
C ASN A 63 14.97 15.86 12.96
N LEU A 64 15.04 14.56 13.29
CA LEU A 64 15.50 13.52 12.39
C LEU A 64 14.58 13.37 11.17
N GLU A 65 13.26 13.46 11.40
CA GLU A 65 12.24 13.41 10.34
C GLU A 65 12.41 14.56 9.34
N LEU A 66 12.84 15.72 9.81
CA LEU A 66 13.17 16.88 8.98
C LEU A 66 14.59 16.83 8.39
N ARG A 67 15.36 15.77 8.67
CA ARG A 67 16.78 15.62 8.32
C ARG A 67 17.62 16.79 8.82
N LYS A 68 17.37 17.22 10.05
CA LYS A 68 18.07 18.33 10.72
C LYS A 68 19.02 17.81 11.80
N PRO A 69 20.01 18.61 12.22
CA PRO A 69 20.93 18.23 13.29
C PRO A 69 20.21 17.80 14.58
N GLU A 70 20.88 16.97 15.38
CA GLU A 70 20.39 16.61 16.71
C GLU A 70 20.22 17.86 17.59
N PRO A 71 19.29 17.85 18.56
CA PRO A 71 18.93 19.04 19.32
C PRO A 71 20.09 19.80 19.95
N ASP A 72 21.10 19.10 20.47
CA ASP A 72 22.24 19.71 21.18
C ASP A 72 23.38 20.17 20.24
N GLN A 73 23.26 19.92 18.92
CA GLN A 73 24.30 20.30 17.95
C GLN A 73 24.20 21.76 17.51
N TYR A 74 23.08 22.43 17.77
CA TYR A 74 22.84 23.82 17.37
C TYR A 74 23.72 24.82 18.13
N GLY A 75 24.21 24.48 19.33
CA GLY A 75 25.17 25.31 20.08
C GLY A 75 26.51 25.52 19.36
N LYS A 76 26.88 24.62 18.45
CA LYS A 76 28.06 24.77 17.59
C LYS A 76 27.85 25.82 16.47
N GLN A 77 26.59 26.10 16.13
CA GLN A 77 26.20 26.99 15.03
C GLN A 77 25.75 28.36 15.55
N ALA A 78 25.19 28.42 16.76
CA ALA A 78 24.79 29.63 17.46
C ALA A 78 25.10 29.50 18.96
N ALA A 79 26.07 30.27 19.45
CA ALA A 79 26.65 30.09 20.79
C ALA A 79 25.65 30.21 21.96
N LEU A 80 24.56 30.97 21.80
CA LEU A 80 23.53 31.12 22.83
C LEU A 80 22.49 29.98 22.82
N LEU A 81 22.41 29.19 21.75
CA LEU A 81 21.37 28.18 21.56
C LEU A 81 21.86 26.82 22.04
N GLN A 82 21.51 26.44 23.28
CA GLN A 82 21.92 25.17 23.86
C GLN A 82 21.21 23.98 23.22
N ARG A 83 19.92 24.15 22.91
CA ARG A 83 19.08 23.11 22.31
C ARG A 83 18.06 23.71 21.36
N LEU A 84 17.84 23.05 20.24
CA LEU A 84 16.73 23.34 19.33
C LEU A 84 16.10 22.04 18.83
N GLU A 85 14.86 21.80 19.24
CA GLU A 85 14.20 20.50 19.13
C GLU A 85 12.78 20.63 18.58
N VAL A 86 12.43 19.76 17.65
CA VAL A 86 11.06 19.48 17.25
C VAL A 86 10.56 18.30 18.10
N LEU A 87 9.49 18.54 18.83
CA LEU A 87 8.78 17.59 19.67
C LEU A 87 7.50 17.12 18.96
N PRO A 88 6.87 16.02 19.42
CA PRO A 88 5.64 15.49 18.83
C PRO A 88 4.56 16.55 18.59
N GLY A 89 3.89 16.45 17.44
CA GLY A 89 2.92 17.45 17.00
C GLY A 89 3.55 18.76 16.50
N GLY A 90 4.80 18.72 16.05
CA GLY A 90 5.51 19.86 15.45
C GLY A 90 5.84 20.99 16.42
N ILE A 91 5.78 20.76 17.72
CA ILE A 91 6.12 21.75 18.74
C ILE A 91 7.62 22.03 18.64
N LEU A 92 8.00 23.29 18.46
CA LEU A 92 9.39 23.70 18.37
C LEU A 92 9.85 24.28 19.70
N TYR A 93 10.73 23.56 20.39
CA TYR A 93 11.31 23.94 21.67
C TYR A 93 12.74 24.43 21.48
N ALA A 94 13.05 25.62 22.01
CA ALA A 94 14.38 26.20 21.98
C ALA A 94 14.83 26.55 23.39
N GLN A 95 16.05 26.14 23.75
CA GLN A 95 16.67 26.44 25.03
C GLN A 95 17.94 27.26 24.82
N PHE A 96 18.03 28.37 25.53
CA PHE A 96 19.13 29.32 25.45
C PHE A 96 19.97 29.31 26.73
N ALA A 97 21.26 29.54 26.58
CA ALA A 97 22.17 29.71 27.71
C ALA A 97 21.74 30.89 28.60
N ALA A 98 21.85 30.71 29.92
CA ALA A 98 21.44 31.72 30.89
C ALA A 98 22.33 32.98 30.81
N GLU A 99 21.73 34.16 30.68
CA GLU A 99 22.49 35.42 30.60
C GLU A 99 23.01 35.88 31.97
N ASN A 100 22.25 35.72 33.07
CA ASN A 100 22.65 36.08 34.44
C ASN A 100 21.68 35.50 35.50
N LYS A 101 21.79 34.20 35.84
CA LYS A 101 21.17 33.51 37.02
C LYS A 101 21.21 31.98 36.98
N GLY A 102 21.83 31.37 35.96
CA GLY A 102 21.98 29.92 35.85
C GLY A 102 20.74 29.15 35.39
N ILE A 103 19.61 29.82 35.13
CA ILE A 103 18.40 29.21 34.57
C ILE A 103 18.37 29.46 33.06
N PRO A 104 18.34 28.42 32.22
CA PRO A 104 18.27 28.59 30.77
C PRO A 104 16.93 29.22 30.36
N VAL A 105 16.95 30.05 29.32
CA VAL A 105 15.72 30.67 28.79
C VAL A 105 15.08 29.72 27.81
N GLU A 106 13.77 29.51 27.93
CA GLU A 106 13.02 28.60 27.06
C GLU A 106 12.06 29.36 26.17
N LEU A 107 12.01 29.00 24.89
CA LEU A 107 10.98 29.43 23.95
C LEU A 107 10.27 28.20 23.41
N VAL A 108 8.94 28.25 23.40
CA VAL A 108 8.10 27.18 22.85
C VAL A 108 7.22 27.77 21.76
N TYR A 109 7.33 27.20 20.57
CA TYR A 109 6.49 27.54 19.43
C TYR A 109 5.54 26.38 19.15
N THR A 110 4.25 26.66 19.27
CA THR A 110 3.20 25.68 19.01
C THR A 110 2.54 25.98 17.65
N PRO A 111 2.53 25.04 16.70
CA PRO A 111 1.84 25.21 15.44
C PRO A 111 0.33 24.93 15.59
N SER A 112 -0.45 25.60 14.75
CA SER A 112 -1.88 25.39 14.57
C SER A 112 -2.20 25.19 13.10
N THR A 113 -2.90 24.11 12.80
CA THR A 113 -3.33 23.72 11.44
C THR A 113 -4.55 24.49 10.94
N ALA A 114 -5.06 25.45 11.71
CA ALA A 114 -6.23 26.26 11.35
C ALA A 114 -5.95 27.26 10.20
N GLY A 115 -4.70 27.44 9.79
CA GLY A 115 -4.32 28.30 8.67
C GLY A 115 -4.64 27.67 7.31
N ARG A 116 -5.06 28.47 6.32
CA ARG A 116 -5.47 27.98 4.98
C ARG A 116 -4.30 27.53 4.09
N HIS A 117 -3.10 28.08 4.29
CA HIS A 117 -1.93 27.85 3.41
C HIS A 117 -0.59 27.70 4.15
N ARG A 118 -0.51 28.00 5.45
CA ARG A 118 0.66 27.85 6.34
C ARG A 118 0.17 27.60 7.76
N LEU A 119 1.03 27.04 8.61
CA LEU A 119 0.73 26.88 10.03
C LEU A 119 0.65 28.25 10.71
N ASN A 120 -0.31 28.41 11.61
CA ASN A 120 -0.34 29.54 12.52
C ASN A 120 0.52 29.19 13.73
N TRP A 121 1.45 30.08 14.12
CA TRP A 121 2.40 29.79 15.20
C TRP A 121 2.12 30.67 16.41
N THR A 122 2.15 30.08 17.60
CA THR A 122 2.11 30.82 18.87
C THR A 122 3.39 30.57 19.64
N CYS A 123 4.06 31.64 20.07
CA CYS A 123 5.27 31.55 20.91
C CYS A 123 4.92 31.82 22.38
N SER A 124 5.45 31.01 23.30
CA SER A 124 5.38 31.25 24.74
C SER A 124 6.74 31.04 25.43
N SER A 125 6.96 31.77 26.52
CA SER A 125 8.18 31.68 27.34
C SER A 125 7.86 32.06 28.79
N TYR A 126 8.41 31.32 29.76
CA TYR A 126 8.17 31.59 31.19
C TYR A 126 9.21 32.53 31.81
N ASN A 127 10.34 32.72 31.15
CA ASN A 127 11.50 33.43 31.68
C ASN A 127 12.25 34.26 30.63
N LEU A 128 11.53 34.80 29.63
CA LEU A 128 12.08 35.59 28.54
C LEU A 128 12.87 36.82 29.02
N THR A 129 14.14 36.91 28.62
CA THR A 129 14.99 38.08 28.91
C THR A 129 14.72 39.22 27.91
N GLN A 130 15.04 40.45 28.31
CA GLN A 130 14.86 41.61 27.44
C GLN A 130 15.73 41.53 26.17
N ALA A 131 16.95 41.01 26.27
CA ALA A 131 17.84 40.86 25.13
C ALA A 131 17.30 39.88 24.07
N LEU A 132 16.66 38.78 24.50
CA LEU A 132 15.96 37.87 23.58
C LEU A 132 14.66 38.48 23.07
N ARG A 133 13.93 39.22 23.91
CA ARG A 133 12.72 39.95 23.50
C ARG A 133 12.99 40.91 22.35
N ASP A 134 14.11 41.63 22.40
CA ASP A 134 14.52 42.59 21.37
C ASP A 134 15.03 41.91 20.09
N ALA A 135 15.44 40.63 20.17
CA ALA A 135 15.94 39.85 19.03
C ALA A 135 14.84 39.05 18.30
N LEU A 136 13.65 38.91 18.89
CA LEU A 136 12.54 38.16 18.32
C LEU A 136 11.80 38.97 17.27
N TRP A 137 11.58 38.38 16.08
CA TRP A 137 10.77 39.01 15.03
C TRP A 137 9.26 39.01 15.34
N GLU A 138 8.79 38.03 16.10
CA GLU A 138 7.39 37.90 16.53
C GLU A 138 7.34 37.95 18.06
N PRO A 139 6.35 38.66 18.65
CA PRO A 139 6.22 38.72 20.10
C PRO A 139 5.94 37.32 20.66
N CYS A 140 6.66 36.97 21.73
CA CYS A 140 6.43 35.74 22.47
C CYS A 140 5.64 36.06 23.75
N GLY A 141 4.58 35.30 23.99
CA GLY A 141 3.71 35.49 25.16
C GLY A 141 4.35 34.98 26.45
N ASP A 142 3.92 35.54 27.58
CA ASP A 142 4.38 35.09 28.89
C ASP A 142 3.64 33.80 29.32
N ALA A 143 4.38 32.79 29.75
CA ALA A 143 3.86 31.55 30.31
C ALA A 143 3.99 31.54 31.84
N ALA A 144 3.03 30.92 32.53
CA ALA A 144 3.02 30.89 34.00
C ALA A 144 4.08 29.96 34.62
N ALA A 145 4.60 29.00 33.86
CA ALA A 145 5.57 28.00 34.31
C ALA A 145 6.41 27.48 33.14
N ALA A 146 7.52 26.81 33.47
CA ALA A 146 8.39 26.14 32.50
C ALA A 146 7.64 25.06 31.70
N PHE A 147 8.10 24.80 30.48
CA PHE A 147 7.45 23.85 29.60
C PHE A 147 7.74 22.40 30.04
N ASP A 148 6.70 21.60 30.24
CA ASP A 148 6.84 20.18 30.57
C ASP A 148 7.22 19.38 29.31
N ARG A 149 8.51 19.38 28.99
CA ARG A 149 9.09 18.66 27.86
C ARG A 149 8.84 17.15 27.96
N GLU A 150 8.90 16.58 29.16
CA GLU A 150 8.65 15.16 29.37
C GLU A 150 7.19 14.81 29.02
N GLN A 151 6.24 15.66 29.40
CA GLN A 151 4.83 15.49 28.98
C GLN A 151 4.66 15.56 27.47
N ALA A 152 5.39 16.43 26.77
CA ALA A 152 5.34 16.54 25.32
C ALA A 152 5.91 15.30 24.59
N LEU A 153 6.85 14.57 25.20
CA LEU A 153 7.47 13.37 24.63
C LEU A 153 6.70 12.07 24.89
N ARG A 154 5.81 12.02 25.90
CA ARG A 154 5.06 10.79 26.28
C ARG A 154 4.40 10.06 25.11
N PRO A 155 3.75 10.72 24.12
CA PRO A 155 3.12 10.01 23.02
C PRO A 155 4.11 9.17 22.21
N GLN A 156 5.32 9.66 22.00
CA GLN A 156 6.39 8.97 21.26
C GLN A 156 6.95 7.79 22.06
N GLU A 157 7.18 7.98 23.37
CA GLU A 157 7.65 6.92 24.26
C GLU A 157 6.64 5.77 24.38
N LEU A 158 5.35 6.10 24.44
CA LEU A 158 4.26 5.11 24.43
C LEU A 158 4.22 4.32 23.12
N ALA A 159 4.43 4.98 21.97
CA ALA A 159 4.49 4.31 20.67
C ALA A 159 5.69 3.35 20.57
N GLN A 160 6.89 3.81 20.97
CA GLN A 160 8.09 2.96 21.00
C GLN A 160 7.94 1.78 21.98
N SER A 161 7.34 2.02 23.14
CA SER A 161 7.06 0.96 24.13
C SER A 161 6.06 -0.08 23.59
N ALA A 162 5.05 0.36 22.85
CA ALA A 162 4.09 -0.54 22.20
C ALA A 162 4.75 -1.38 21.10
N ASP A 163 5.64 -0.79 20.29
CA ASP A 163 6.42 -1.50 19.26
C ASP A 163 7.36 -2.54 19.90
N ASP A 164 8.07 -2.18 20.97
CA ASP A 164 8.93 -3.09 21.73
C ASP A 164 8.15 -4.23 22.39
N TYR A 165 6.95 -3.95 22.87
CA TYR A 165 6.05 -4.97 23.42
C TYR A 165 5.57 -5.92 22.33
N LEU A 166 5.15 -5.41 21.17
CA LEU A 166 4.76 -6.20 20.01
C LEU A 166 5.91 -7.08 19.51
N GLN A 167 7.13 -6.55 19.44
CA GLN A 167 8.32 -7.32 19.07
C GLN A 167 8.59 -8.46 20.06
N ARG A 168 8.51 -8.19 21.37
CA ARG A 168 8.70 -9.21 22.42
C ARG A 168 7.62 -10.29 22.38
N VAL A 169 6.35 -9.91 22.23
CA VAL A 169 5.23 -10.88 22.11
C VAL A 169 5.40 -11.73 20.86
N THR A 170 5.79 -11.13 19.74
CA THR A 170 6.04 -11.85 18.48
C THR A 170 7.24 -12.80 18.60
N ALA A 171 8.31 -12.40 19.30
CA ALA A 171 9.47 -13.25 19.57
C ALA A 171 9.12 -14.45 20.45
N ILE A 172 8.37 -14.23 21.54
CA ILE A 172 7.89 -15.30 22.43
C ILE A 172 6.97 -16.27 21.70
N GLN A 173 6.11 -15.77 20.80
CA GLN A 173 5.27 -16.63 19.95
C GLN A 173 6.11 -17.45 18.96
N ARG A 174 7.17 -16.87 18.37
CA ARG A 174 8.10 -17.60 17.49
C ARG A 174 8.86 -18.70 18.22
N GLU A 175 9.34 -18.46 19.45
CA GLU A 175 10.01 -19.49 20.26
C GLU A 175 9.06 -20.62 20.64
N LYS A 176 7.80 -20.32 21.02
CA LYS A 176 6.80 -21.35 21.36
C LYS A 176 6.42 -22.28 20.20
N ILE A 177 6.58 -21.82 18.95
CA ILE A 177 6.26 -22.61 17.75
C ILE A 177 7.41 -23.58 17.38
N SER A 178 8.62 -23.39 17.91
CA SER A 178 9.85 -24.00 17.37
C SER A 178 10.40 -25.24 18.09
N ASN A 179 9.77 -25.76 19.16
CA ASN A 179 10.38 -26.84 19.96
C ASN A 179 9.73 -28.22 19.84
N THR A 180 9.14 -28.54 18.69
CA THR A 180 8.87 -29.95 18.34
C THR A 180 9.54 -30.23 17.01
N PRO A 181 10.59 -31.09 16.97
CA PRO A 181 11.13 -31.59 15.72
C PRO A 181 10.00 -32.31 14.99
N ARG A 182 9.42 -31.67 13.97
CA ARG A 182 8.55 -32.35 13.02
C ARG A 182 9.47 -33.00 12.01
N GLU A 183 9.31 -34.31 11.82
CA GLU A 183 9.92 -34.97 10.66
C GLU A 183 9.58 -34.14 9.41
N PRO A 184 10.57 -33.87 8.54
CA PRO A 184 10.31 -33.13 7.32
C PRO A 184 9.33 -33.92 6.46
N MET A 185 8.10 -33.41 6.33
CA MET A 185 7.11 -33.97 5.42
C MET A 185 7.58 -33.75 3.98
N ASP A 186 7.56 -34.81 3.17
CA ASP A 186 7.84 -34.71 1.74
C ASP A 186 6.67 -34.03 1.02
N CYS A 187 6.89 -32.78 0.62
CA CYS A 187 5.92 -31.97 -0.12
C CYS A 187 6.10 -32.02 -1.63
N SER A 188 7.04 -32.81 -2.15
CA SER A 188 7.48 -32.75 -3.56
C SER A 188 6.31 -32.97 -4.53
N ALA A 189 5.44 -33.93 -4.24
CA ALA A 189 4.24 -34.20 -5.05
C ALA A 189 3.33 -32.97 -5.18
N LEU A 190 3.07 -32.24 -4.08
CA LEU A 190 2.23 -31.03 -4.09
C LEU A 190 2.92 -29.83 -4.76
N GLN A 191 4.24 -29.75 -4.65
CA GLN A 191 5.02 -28.69 -5.31
C GLN A 191 5.03 -28.87 -6.83
N GLN A 192 5.07 -30.13 -7.30
CA GLN A 192 5.11 -30.47 -8.73
C GLN A 192 3.73 -30.63 -9.37
N ALA A 193 2.68 -30.87 -8.58
CA ALA A 193 1.33 -31.05 -9.09
C ALA A 193 0.85 -29.82 -9.88
N GLY A 194 0.12 -30.04 -10.98
CA GLY A 194 -0.66 -28.98 -11.64
C GLY A 194 -1.93 -28.67 -10.85
N ASN A 195 -2.62 -27.57 -11.15
CA ASN A 195 -3.98 -27.41 -10.60
C ASN A 195 -4.94 -28.29 -11.39
N ASP A 196 -5.90 -28.86 -10.68
CA ASP A 196 -7.02 -29.59 -11.26
C ASP A 196 -8.24 -28.68 -11.38
N PHE A 197 -9.33 -29.20 -11.96
CA PHE A 197 -10.53 -28.42 -12.23
C PHE A 197 -11.70 -28.84 -11.33
N LEU A 198 -12.39 -27.84 -10.77
CA LEU A 198 -13.70 -28.03 -10.16
C LEU A 198 -14.78 -27.56 -11.13
N HIS A 199 -15.55 -28.50 -11.67
CA HIS A 199 -16.73 -28.21 -12.44
C HIS A 199 -17.92 -28.02 -11.50
N ILE A 200 -18.28 -26.76 -11.27
CA ILE A 200 -19.38 -26.38 -10.38
C ILE A 200 -20.60 -26.13 -11.25
N THR A 201 -21.62 -26.94 -11.07
CA THR A 201 -22.93 -26.80 -11.74
C THR A 201 -23.94 -26.22 -10.76
N THR A 202 -25.21 -26.11 -11.15
CA THR A 202 -26.28 -25.67 -10.23
C THR A 202 -26.61 -26.70 -9.15
N ARG A 203 -26.30 -27.99 -9.35
CA ARG A 203 -26.67 -29.07 -8.42
C ARG A 203 -25.49 -29.80 -7.78
N ARG A 204 -24.34 -29.84 -8.46
CA ARG A 204 -23.17 -30.64 -8.05
C ARG A 204 -21.86 -29.93 -8.29
N ILE A 205 -20.85 -30.35 -7.53
CA ILE A 205 -19.44 -30.03 -7.75
C ILE A 205 -18.73 -31.32 -8.17
N GLU A 206 -17.98 -31.26 -9.25
CA GLU A 206 -17.24 -32.40 -9.79
C GLU A 206 -15.75 -32.07 -9.82
N TYR A 207 -14.93 -33.02 -9.35
CA TYR A 207 -13.49 -32.94 -9.43
C TYR A 207 -13.01 -33.57 -10.73
N TRP A 208 -12.27 -32.82 -11.53
CA TRP A 208 -11.71 -33.23 -12.80
C TRP A 208 -10.18 -33.11 -12.76
N SER A 209 -9.50 -34.25 -12.92
CA SER A 209 -8.03 -34.25 -13.00
C SER A 209 -7.59 -33.87 -14.40
N LEU A 210 -6.70 -32.88 -14.52
CA LEU A 210 -6.18 -32.41 -15.80
C LEU A 210 -4.92 -33.14 -16.26
N GLN A 211 -4.32 -33.97 -15.39
CA GLN A 211 -3.13 -34.76 -15.72
C GLN A 211 -3.46 -36.02 -16.52
N ASP A 212 -4.64 -36.61 -16.29
CA ASP A 212 -5.07 -37.87 -16.88
C ASP A 212 -6.20 -37.66 -17.90
N ASP A 213 -5.94 -37.00 -19.01
CA ASP A 213 -6.92 -36.81 -20.11
C ASP A 213 -8.27 -36.19 -19.68
N ARG A 214 -8.25 -35.32 -18.67
CA ARG A 214 -9.47 -34.67 -18.13
C ARG A 214 -10.50 -35.70 -17.66
N GLN A 215 -10.12 -36.55 -16.72
CA GLN A 215 -11.02 -37.55 -16.12
C GLN A 215 -11.74 -37.00 -14.88
N ARG A 216 -13.06 -37.25 -14.79
CA ARG A 216 -13.83 -36.97 -13.56
C ARG A 216 -13.45 -38.00 -12.49
N ARG A 217 -12.90 -37.54 -11.37
CA ARG A 217 -12.46 -38.41 -10.26
C ARG A 217 -13.58 -38.70 -9.28
N PHE A 218 -14.31 -37.67 -8.86
CA PHE A 218 -15.45 -37.79 -7.95
C PHE A 218 -16.38 -36.59 -8.08
N ALA A 219 -17.56 -36.66 -7.48
CA ALA A 219 -18.52 -35.57 -7.44
C ALA A 219 -19.33 -35.63 -6.15
N PHE A 220 -19.82 -34.47 -5.72
CA PHE A 220 -20.64 -34.30 -4.53
C PHE A 220 -21.69 -33.21 -4.76
N ASP A 221 -22.74 -33.19 -3.94
CA ASP A 221 -23.80 -32.21 -4.07
C ASP A 221 -23.27 -30.80 -3.83
N ARG A 222 -23.73 -29.86 -4.67
CA ARG A 222 -23.39 -28.45 -4.49
C ARG A 222 -24.10 -27.98 -3.23
N PRO A 223 -23.35 -27.46 -2.25
CA PRO A 223 -23.98 -26.97 -1.05
C PRO A 223 -24.91 -25.78 -1.34
N GLN A 224 -26.02 -25.70 -0.61
CA GLN A 224 -27.10 -24.74 -0.84
C GLN A 224 -26.79 -23.32 -0.31
N ASP A 225 -25.52 -22.94 -0.14
CA ASP A 225 -25.18 -21.58 0.29
C ASP A 225 -25.11 -20.60 -0.89
N ASN A 226 -25.68 -19.40 -0.68
CA ASN A 226 -25.77 -18.35 -1.70
C ASN A 226 -24.42 -17.67 -2.04
N SER A 227 -23.31 -18.06 -1.41
CA SER A 227 -21.99 -17.49 -1.68
C SER A 227 -21.28 -18.29 -2.77
N SER A 228 -20.78 -17.63 -3.82
CA SER A 228 -19.79 -18.23 -4.73
C SER A 228 -18.49 -18.47 -3.95
N PRO A 229 -18.22 -19.70 -3.46
CA PRO A 229 -17.15 -19.88 -2.50
C PRO A 229 -15.81 -19.77 -3.22
N ALA A 230 -14.85 -19.10 -2.59
CA ALA A 230 -13.47 -19.22 -3.02
C ALA A 230 -13.08 -20.71 -2.95
N HIS A 231 -12.56 -21.23 -4.06
CA HIS A 231 -12.35 -22.66 -4.22
C HIS A 231 -11.05 -22.94 -4.96
N TRP A 232 -10.50 -24.14 -4.75
CA TRP A 232 -9.31 -24.62 -5.46
C TRP A 232 -9.36 -26.14 -5.59
N ALA A 233 -8.74 -26.71 -6.63
CA ALA A 233 -8.54 -28.15 -6.76
C ALA A 233 -7.07 -28.44 -6.98
N LEU A 234 -6.54 -29.36 -6.17
CA LEU A 234 -5.14 -29.75 -6.23
C LEU A 234 -4.97 -31.17 -5.70
N ASN A 235 -4.29 -32.01 -6.47
CA ASN A 235 -3.78 -33.32 -6.05
C ASN A 235 -4.83 -34.20 -5.32
N GLY A 236 -5.99 -34.38 -5.96
CA GLY A 236 -7.11 -35.19 -5.46
C GLY A 236 -8.02 -34.50 -4.43
N ASN A 237 -7.70 -33.28 -4.01
CA ASN A 237 -8.44 -32.54 -2.99
C ASN A 237 -9.13 -31.29 -3.56
N ALA A 238 -10.43 -31.16 -3.30
CA ALA A 238 -11.20 -29.95 -3.55
C ALA A 238 -11.27 -29.12 -2.26
N TYR A 239 -10.78 -27.89 -2.33
CA TYR A 239 -10.80 -26.92 -1.25
C TYR A 239 -11.95 -25.94 -1.50
N LEU A 240 -12.87 -25.82 -0.55
CA LEU A 240 -14.03 -24.93 -0.62
C LEU A 240 -14.11 -24.12 0.66
N TYR A 241 -14.14 -22.80 0.52
CA TYR A 241 -14.36 -21.93 1.67
C TYR A 241 -15.84 -21.68 1.91
N ARG A 242 -16.36 -22.15 3.05
CA ARG A 242 -17.80 -22.13 3.38
C ARG A 242 -18.02 -21.93 4.87
N ASN A 243 -19.08 -21.21 5.25
CA ASN A 243 -19.43 -20.98 6.66
C ASN A 243 -18.24 -20.49 7.51
N ASN A 244 -17.49 -19.53 6.98
CA ASN A 244 -16.28 -18.97 7.57
C ASN A 244 -15.12 -19.96 7.83
N ARG A 245 -15.10 -21.09 7.10
CA ARG A 245 -14.11 -22.16 7.30
C ARG A 245 -13.68 -22.79 5.97
N LEU A 246 -12.41 -23.19 5.89
CA LEU A 246 -11.94 -24.01 4.77
C LEU A 246 -12.37 -25.47 4.97
N GLN A 247 -12.99 -26.06 3.96
CA GLN A 247 -13.37 -27.47 3.91
C GLN A 247 -12.63 -28.19 2.80
N VAL A 248 -12.28 -29.46 3.03
CA VAL A 248 -11.56 -30.31 2.07
C VAL A 248 -12.43 -31.48 1.67
N PHE A 249 -12.62 -31.71 0.38
CA PHE A 249 -13.39 -32.83 -0.15
C PHE A 249 -12.49 -33.69 -1.02
N ASN A 250 -12.63 -35.01 -0.91
CA ASN A 250 -11.94 -35.98 -1.76
C ASN A 250 -12.82 -37.22 -1.93
N ALA A 251 -12.33 -38.21 -2.67
CA ALA A 251 -13.07 -39.44 -2.96
C ALA A 251 -13.49 -40.19 -1.68
N ASP A 252 -12.65 -40.18 -0.64
CA ASP A 252 -12.92 -40.86 0.63
C ASP A 252 -13.85 -40.05 1.54
N HIS A 253 -13.89 -38.72 1.36
CA HIS A 253 -14.66 -37.79 2.19
C HIS A 253 -15.55 -36.86 1.33
N PRO A 254 -16.58 -37.38 0.65
CA PRO A 254 -17.46 -36.59 -0.22
C PRO A 254 -18.36 -35.60 0.55
N ALA A 255 -18.55 -35.81 1.86
CA ALA A 255 -19.26 -34.88 2.74
C ALA A 255 -18.40 -33.67 3.17
N GLY A 256 -17.10 -33.72 2.91
CA GLY A 256 -16.14 -32.68 3.29
C GLY A 256 -15.62 -32.83 4.73
N LEU A 257 -14.31 -32.66 4.88
CA LEU A 257 -13.61 -32.55 6.16
C LEU A 257 -13.50 -31.08 6.54
N LEU A 258 -13.85 -30.76 7.79
CA LEU A 258 -13.68 -29.43 8.37
C LEU A 258 -12.23 -29.26 8.81
N THR A 259 -11.59 -28.18 8.37
CA THR A 259 -10.26 -27.80 8.87
C THR A 259 -10.38 -26.76 10.01
N PRO A 260 -9.35 -26.58 10.86
CA PRO A 260 -9.31 -25.51 11.86
C PRO A 260 -9.12 -24.12 11.23
N ILE A 261 -9.04 -24.00 9.91
CA ILE A 261 -8.74 -22.73 9.23
C ILE A 261 -10.00 -21.88 9.14
N HIS A 262 -9.99 -20.80 9.91
CA HIS A 262 -10.99 -19.76 9.91
C HIS A 262 -10.44 -18.49 9.26
N LEU A 263 -11.14 -17.98 8.25
CA LEU A 263 -10.82 -16.71 7.60
C LEU A 263 -12.04 -15.79 7.68
N LEU A 264 -11.92 -14.54 7.23
CA LEU A 264 -13.05 -13.64 7.08
C LEU A 264 -13.40 -13.52 5.59
N GLN A 265 -14.26 -14.43 5.10
CA GLN A 265 -14.81 -14.41 3.73
C GLN A 265 -13.79 -14.05 2.64
N PRO A 266 -12.77 -14.89 2.39
CA PRO A 266 -11.81 -14.66 1.32
C PRO A 266 -12.55 -14.59 -0.01
N TYR A 267 -12.40 -13.46 -0.69
CA TYR A 267 -12.90 -13.26 -2.05
C TYR A 267 -11.96 -13.92 -3.08
N ARG A 268 -10.67 -14.00 -2.75
CA ARG A 268 -9.60 -14.41 -3.65
C ARG A 268 -8.71 -15.44 -2.97
N ILE A 269 -8.48 -16.54 -3.67
CA ILE A 269 -7.47 -17.54 -3.34
C ILE A 269 -6.56 -17.73 -4.54
N ARG A 270 -5.24 -17.76 -4.29
CA ARG A 270 -4.21 -18.05 -5.29
C ARG A 270 -3.30 -19.16 -4.78
N ARG A 271 -2.78 -19.98 -5.67
CA ARG A 271 -1.77 -20.98 -5.34
C ARG A 271 -0.37 -20.40 -5.50
N ASP A 272 0.51 -20.78 -4.58
CA ASP A 272 1.95 -20.58 -4.65
C ASP A 272 2.66 -21.86 -4.18
N GLY A 273 3.03 -22.74 -5.12
CA GLY A 273 3.61 -24.05 -4.81
C GLY A 273 2.70 -24.91 -3.95
N SER A 274 3.16 -25.27 -2.75
CA SER A 274 2.39 -26.04 -1.76
C SER A 274 1.51 -25.17 -0.85
N LEU A 275 1.35 -23.88 -1.16
CA LEU A 275 0.57 -22.93 -0.35
C LEU A 275 -0.68 -22.45 -1.10
N LEU A 276 -1.75 -22.21 -0.35
CA LEU A 276 -2.83 -21.32 -0.77
C LEU A 276 -2.68 -19.97 -0.07
N LEU A 277 -2.74 -18.91 -0.85
CA LEU A 277 -2.78 -17.54 -0.40
C LEU A 277 -4.23 -17.08 -0.44
N ALA A 278 -4.78 -16.62 0.68
CA ALA A 278 -6.15 -16.15 0.77
C ALA A 278 -6.20 -14.72 1.31
N ASN A 279 -6.99 -13.84 0.70
CA ASN A 279 -7.22 -12.52 1.28
C ASN A 279 -8.11 -12.63 2.54
N THR A 280 -7.83 -11.84 3.57
CA THR A 280 -8.55 -11.91 4.85
C THR A 280 -9.09 -10.58 5.34
N GLY A 281 -9.17 -9.58 4.45
CA GLY A 281 -9.63 -8.22 4.75
C GLY A 281 -8.62 -7.36 5.51
N VAL A 282 -7.75 -7.96 6.33
CA VAL A 282 -6.64 -7.27 7.01
C VAL A 282 -5.26 -7.65 6.45
N GLY A 283 -5.24 -8.53 5.44
CA GLY A 283 -4.00 -8.99 4.83
C GLY A 283 -4.15 -10.25 3.98
N VAL A 284 -3.07 -11.02 3.89
CA VAL A 284 -3.00 -12.27 3.12
C VAL A 284 -2.54 -13.41 4.03
N THR A 285 -3.38 -14.44 4.16
CA THR A 285 -3.08 -15.65 4.94
C THR A 285 -2.51 -16.74 4.04
N ARG A 286 -1.43 -17.39 4.51
CA ARG A 286 -0.76 -18.51 3.84
C ARG A 286 -1.18 -19.80 4.51
N ILE A 287 -1.76 -20.69 3.72
CA ILE A 287 -2.26 -21.98 4.17
C ILE A 287 -1.32 -23.05 3.63
N ASP A 288 -0.71 -23.79 4.53
CA ASP A 288 0.17 -24.93 4.24
C ASP A 288 -0.67 -26.15 3.88
N LEU A 289 -0.57 -26.59 2.62
CA LEU A 289 -1.24 -27.79 2.12
C LEU A 289 -0.41 -29.06 2.28
N CYS A 290 0.87 -28.97 2.66
CA CYS A 290 1.74 -30.14 2.78
C CYS A 290 1.41 -31.04 3.98
N ARG A 291 0.47 -30.60 4.81
CA ARG A 291 0.02 -31.35 5.97
C ARG A 291 -1.19 -32.21 5.61
N PRO A 292 -1.35 -33.39 6.23
CA PRO A 292 -2.55 -34.21 6.08
C PRO A 292 -3.84 -33.42 6.34
N GLU A 293 -3.81 -32.55 7.35
CA GLU A 293 -4.82 -31.53 7.59
C GLU A 293 -4.22 -30.14 7.32
N PRO A 294 -4.75 -29.36 6.35
CA PRO A 294 -4.26 -28.04 6.04
C PRO A 294 -4.21 -27.13 7.28
N ALA A 295 -3.14 -26.36 7.41
CA ALA A 295 -2.96 -25.46 8.54
C ALA A 295 -2.52 -24.06 8.08
N ILE A 296 -2.86 -23.04 8.86
CA ILE A 296 -2.28 -21.71 8.64
C ILE A 296 -0.77 -21.79 8.91
N LYS A 297 0.02 -21.41 7.91
CA LYS A 297 1.47 -21.25 8.04
C LYS A 297 1.81 -19.95 8.74
N ASP A 298 1.30 -18.85 8.19
CA ASP A 298 1.44 -17.50 8.68
C ASP A 298 0.39 -16.57 8.03
N THR A 299 0.30 -15.33 8.50
CA THR A 299 -0.52 -14.29 7.89
C THR A 299 0.27 -13.00 7.80
N TYR A 300 0.35 -12.43 6.60
CA TYR A 300 0.86 -11.08 6.41
C TYR A 300 -0.26 -10.10 6.74
N LEU A 301 -0.16 -9.47 7.92
CA LEU A 301 -1.02 -8.34 8.28
C LEU A 301 -0.51 -7.11 7.53
N LEU A 302 -1.36 -6.47 6.73
CA LEU A 302 -0.96 -5.36 5.87
C LEU A 302 -1.56 -4.05 6.40
N GLU A 303 -0.74 -3.02 6.55
CA GLU A 303 -1.17 -1.71 7.04
C GLU A 303 -1.74 -0.86 5.88
N LEU A 304 -2.94 -1.21 5.42
CA LEU A 304 -3.55 -0.66 4.18
C LEU A 304 -4.33 0.64 4.36
N GLY A 305 -4.39 1.18 5.59
CA GLY A 305 -5.15 2.40 5.91
C GLY A 305 -6.62 2.33 5.50
N ALA A 306 -7.11 3.40 4.86
CA ALA A 306 -8.51 3.49 4.44
C ALA A 306 -8.90 2.46 3.35
N TYR A 307 -7.95 2.03 2.51
CA TYR A 307 -8.19 1.08 1.42
C TYR A 307 -7.87 -0.35 1.86
N HIS A 308 -8.57 -0.88 2.86
CA HIS A 308 -8.24 -2.20 3.44
C HIS A 308 -9.02 -3.38 2.83
N GLN A 309 -10.09 -3.16 2.05
CA GLN A 309 -10.87 -4.27 1.50
C GLN A 309 -10.23 -4.86 0.22
N ILE A 310 -9.28 -5.78 0.40
CA ILE A 310 -8.54 -6.45 -0.68
C ILE A 310 -9.50 -7.21 -1.62
N GLN A 311 -9.45 -6.90 -2.92
CA GLN A 311 -10.21 -7.59 -3.96
C GLN A 311 -9.38 -8.64 -4.70
N ASP A 312 -8.13 -8.33 -5.01
CA ASP A 312 -7.18 -9.26 -5.62
C ASP A 312 -5.77 -8.82 -5.26
N PHE A 313 -4.82 -9.74 -5.36
CA PHE A 313 -3.43 -9.53 -5.01
C PHE A 313 -2.52 -10.43 -5.85
N VAL A 314 -1.31 -9.97 -6.15
CA VAL A 314 -0.28 -10.71 -6.85
C VAL A 314 1.04 -10.51 -6.10
N PRO A 315 1.60 -11.56 -5.49
CA PRO A 315 2.94 -11.50 -4.93
C PRO A 315 3.98 -11.49 -6.07
N ALA A 316 4.96 -10.59 -5.99
CA ALA A 316 6.07 -10.53 -6.93
C ALA A 316 7.28 -9.84 -6.26
N ASN A 317 8.46 -10.45 -6.33
CA ASN A 317 9.74 -9.86 -5.89
C ASN A 317 9.71 -9.25 -4.47
N ASN A 318 9.21 -10.01 -3.48
CA ASN A 318 9.06 -9.57 -2.08
C ASN A 318 8.10 -8.37 -1.89
N LEU A 319 7.30 -8.07 -2.90
CA LEU A 319 6.18 -7.15 -2.84
C LEU A 319 4.86 -7.91 -3.01
N ILE A 320 3.77 -7.33 -2.53
CA ILE A 320 2.42 -7.70 -2.92
C ILE A 320 1.80 -6.49 -3.61
N TYR A 321 1.41 -6.69 -4.85
CA TYR A 321 0.58 -5.74 -5.59
C TYR A 321 -0.86 -6.13 -5.36
N LEU A 322 -1.70 -5.20 -4.91
CA LEU A 322 -3.08 -5.51 -4.61
C LEU A 322 -4.00 -4.37 -5.03
N THR A 323 -5.23 -4.74 -5.36
CA THR A 323 -6.32 -3.79 -5.48
C THR A 323 -7.16 -3.86 -4.23
N ALA A 324 -7.48 -2.71 -3.65
CA ALA A 324 -8.35 -2.65 -2.50
C ALA A 324 -9.39 -1.53 -2.64
N GLN A 325 -10.51 -1.71 -1.96
CA GLN A 325 -11.60 -0.74 -1.90
C GLN A 325 -11.57 0.00 -0.57
N GLU A 326 -11.97 1.28 -0.60
CA GLU A 326 -12.25 2.07 0.60
C GLU A 326 -13.69 1.77 1.04
N PRO A 327 -13.90 1.16 2.21
CA PRO A 327 -15.25 0.91 2.68
C PRO A 327 -15.96 2.24 2.97
N ASN A 328 -17.29 2.25 2.79
CA ASN A 328 -18.19 3.37 3.15
C ASN A 328 -18.20 4.61 2.24
N ARG A 329 -17.34 4.72 1.21
CA ARG A 329 -17.44 5.80 0.19
C ARG A 329 -18.13 5.38 -1.11
N GLY A 330 -18.88 4.28 -1.08
CA GLY A 330 -19.50 3.68 -2.25
C GLY A 330 -18.49 2.98 -3.17
N LEU A 331 -19.01 2.24 -4.15
CA LEU A 331 -18.23 1.29 -4.95
C LEU A 331 -17.19 1.95 -5.88
N SER A 332 -17.15 3.27 -6.04
CA SER A 332 -16.28 3.94 -7.04
C SER A 332 -14.88 4.31 -6.54
N HIS A 333 -14.52 3.93 -5.31
CA HIS A 333 -13.26 4.31 -4.68
C HIS A 333 -12.39 3.08 -4.41
N SER A 334 -11.42 2.85 -5.30
CA SER A 334 -10.43 1.80 -5.15
C SER A 334 -9.02 2.34 -5.31
N ALA A 335 -8.03 1.52 -4.97
CA ALA A 335 -6.62 1.86 -5.13
C ALA A 335 -5.83 0.62 -5.53
N LEU A 336 -4.77 0.85 -6.30
CA LEU A 336 -3.62 -0.04 -6.33
C LEU A 336 -2.74 0.29 -5.13
N GLN A 337 -2.37 -0.72 -4.35
CA GLN A 337 -1.32 -0.63 -3.33
C GLN A 337 -0.22 -1.62 -3.65
N ILE A 338 1.02 -1.18 -3.50
CA ILE A 338 2.22 -2.00 -3.62
C ILE A 338 2.83 -2.08 -2.24
N VAL A 339 2.80 -3.26 -1.64
CA VAL A 339 3.12 -3.46 -0.22
C VAL A 339 4.40 -4.27 -0.09
N SER A 340 5.33 -3.80 0.73
CA SER A 340 6.56 -4.54 1.02
C SER A 340 6.29 -5.63 2.04
N LEU A 341 6.63 -6.88 1.73
CA LEU A 341 6.53 -8.00 2.67
C LEU A 341 7.55 -7.93 3.82
N ARG A 342 8.56 -7.06 3.72
CA ARG A 342 9.54 -6.85 4.80
C ARG A 342 9.01 -5.91 5.88
N SER A 343 8.31 -4.86 5.47
CA SER A 343 7.81 -3.82 6.39
C SER A 343 6.30 -3.90 6.62
N ASN A 344 5.58 -4.74 5.87
CA ASN A 344 4.11 -4.84 5.86
C ASN A 344 3.37 -3.52 5.54
N ARG A 345 4.08 -2.54 5.00
CA ARG A 345 3.58 -1.21 4.67
C ARG A 345 3.54 -0.96 3.17
N PRO A 346 2.54 -0.19 2.69
CA PRO A 346 2.55 0.31 1.32
C PRO A 346 3.84 1.08 1.05
N VAL A 347 4.55 0.68 -0.01
CA VAL A 347 5.67 1.44 -0.57
C VAL A 347 5.23 2.27 -1.76
N GLY A 348 4.14 1.87 -2.42
CA GLY A 348 3.51 2.61 -3.50
C GLY A 348 1.99 2.59 -3.39
N PHE A 349 1.38 3.66 -3.86
CA PHE A 349 -0.07 3.88 -3.80
C PHE A 349 -0.53 4.63 -5.04
N LEU A 350 -1.61 4.16 -5.66
CA LEU A 350 -2.28 4.87 -6.73
C LEU A 350 -3.79 4.73 -6.57
N LYS A 351 -4.47 5.85 -6.34
CA LYS A 351 -5.92 5.90 -6.34
C LYS A 351 -6.46 5.62 -7.74
N LEU A 352 -7.44 4.72 -7.83
CA LEU A 352 -8.12 4.35 -9.05
C LEU A 352 -9.58 4.74 -8.94
N GLU A 353 -10.02 5.63 -9.83
CA GLU A 353 -11.45 5.88 -9.99
C GLU A 353 -12.09 4.64 -10.60
N GLY A 354 -13.05 4.01 -9.90
CA GLY A 354 -13.74 2.80 -10.36
C GLY A 354 -13.72 1.65 -9.36
N GLN A 355 -14.26 0.51 -9.79
CA GLN A 355 -14.37 -0.73 -9.03
C GLN A 355 -13.22 -1.68 -9.39
N SER A 356 -12.00 -1.35 -8.97
CA SER A 356 -10.85 -2.22 -9.20
C SER A 356 -11.05 -3.59 -8.55
N ARG A 357 -10.88 -4.65 -9.34
CA ARG A 357 -10.99 -6.05 -8.93
C ARG A 357 -9.75 -6.84 -9.35
N GLY A 358 -9.78 -7.54 -10.49
CA GLY A 358 -8.64 -8.35 -10.90
C GLY A 358 -7.39 -7.52 -11.20
N ILE A 359 -6.22 -8.09 -10.89
CA ILE A 359 -4.90 -7.52 -11.21
C ILE A 359 -4.02 -8.56 -11.90
N ALA A 360 -3.25 -8.10 -12.90
CA ALA A 360 -2.23 -8.89 -13.58
C ALA A 360 -0.97 -8.05 -13.84
N ILE A 361 0.20 -8.67 -13.77
CA ILE A 361 1.50 -7.99 -13.87
C ILE A 361 2.37 -8.65 -14.91
N ALA A 362 2.92 -7.87 -15.83
CA ALA A 362 3.87 -8.34 -16.84
C ALA A 362 5.01 -7.34 -16.99
N GLY A 363 6.17 -7.68 -16.43
CA GLY A 363 7.32 -6.78 -16.41
C GLY A 363 6.98 -5.48 -15.66
N ARG A 364 7.14 -4.33 -16.33
CA ARG A 364 6.81 -3.01 -15.77
C ARG A 364 5.31 -2.68 -15.79
N HIS A 365 4.51 -3.42 -16.55
CA HIS A 365 3.09 -3.10 -16.71
C HIS A 365 2.23 -3.79 -15.66
N ILE A 366 1.33 -3.02 -15.07
CA ILE A 366 0.29 -3.50 -14.16
C ILE A 366 -1.06 -3.25 -14.83
N TYR A 367 -1.82 -4.31 -15.03
CA TYR A 367 -3.16 -4.26 -15.58
C TYR A 367 -4.18 -4.46 -14.47
N VAL A 368 -5.18 -3.59 -14.43
CA VAL A 368 -6.26 -3.65 -13.43
C VAL A 368 -7.61 -3.68 -14.14
N ALA A 369 -8.42 -4.70 -13.84
CA ALA A 369 -9.83 -4.73 -14.20
C ALA A 369 -10.58 -3.74 -13.30
N ASN A 370 -10.98 -2.61 -13.87
CA ASN A 370 -11.48 -1.44 -13.15
C ASN A 370 -13.00 -1.25 -13.29
N GLY A 371 -13.74 -2.36 -13.32
CA GLY A 371 -15.20 -2.39 -13.42
C GLY A 371 -15.72 -1.70 -14.68
N ALA A 372 -16.71 -0.81 -14.50
CA ALA A 372 -17.33 -0.06 -15.60
C ALA A 372 -16.39 0.92 -16.33
N ARG A 373 -15.17 1.13 -15.81
CA ARG A 373 -14.13 1.94 -16.46
C ARG A 373 -13.17 1.11 -17.31
N GLY A 374 -13.48 -0.18 -17.51
CA GLY A 374 -12.71 -1.10 -18.34
C GLY A 374 -11.38 -1.50 -17.72
N ILE A 375 -10.33 -1.63 -18.54
CA ILE A 375 -8.98 -1.98 -18.10
C ILE A 375 -8.17 -0.71 -17.86
N ALA A 376 -7.53 -0.59 -16.70
CA ALA A 376 -6.50 0.40 -16.46
C ALA A 376 -5.11 -0.21 -16.71
N ILE A 377 -4.27 0.48 -17.49
CA ILE A 377 -2.89 0.11 -17.75
C ILE A 377 -2.01 1.08 -17.00
N LEU A 378 -1.17 0.55 -16.11
CA LEU A 378 -0.35 1.33 -15.19
C LEU A 378 1.13 1.02 -15.43
N ASP A 379 1.95 2.06 -15.31
CA ASP A 379 3.41 1.94 -15.19
C ASP A 379 3.77 1.61 -13.75
N GLY A 380 4.44 0.49 -13.56
CA GLY A 380 5.01 0.00 -12.31
C GLY A 380 6.52 -0.11 -12.35
N PHE A 381 7.21 0.60 -13.26
CA PHE A 381 8.68 0.60 -13.33
C PHE A 381 9.32 0.97 -11.99
N ASP A 382 8.81 2.02 -11.34
CA ASP A 382 9.13 2.35 -9.96
C ASP A 382 7.95 1.94 -9.05
N PRO A 383 8.10 0.90 -8.20
CA PRO A 383 7.02 0.44 -7.34
C PRO A 383 6.64 1.44 -6.26
N THR A 384 7.45 2.48 -6.00
CA THR A 384 7.11 3.55 -5.06
C THR A 384 6.24 4.63 -5.69
N MET A 385 6.24 4.73 -7.02
CA MET A 385 5.51 5.74 -7.78
C MET A 385 4.74 5.13 -8.96
N PRO A 386 3.76 4.23 -8.72
CA PRO A 386 2.92 3.70 -9.78
C PRO A 386 2.08 4.80 -10.44
N ARG A 387 1.93 4.74 -11.78
CA ARG A 387 1.23 5.78 -12.55
C ARG A 387 0.25 5.19 -13.55
N LEU A 388 -0.92 5.81 -13.70
CA LEU A 388 -1.86 5.46 -14.76
C LEU A 388 -1.32 5.92 -16.11
N GLN A 389 -1.09 4.99 -17.04
CA GLN A 389 -0.68 5.30 -18.42
C GLN A 389 -1.90 5.50 -19.31
N SER A 390 -2.83 4.55 -19.30
CA SER A 390 -4.00 4.58 -20.18
C SER A 390 -5.18 3.76 -19.64
N ARG A 391 -6.32 3.92 -20.29
CA ARG A 391 -7.54 3.16 -20.03
C ARG A 391 -8.11 2.62 -21.32
N ILE A 392 -8.61 1.40 -21.27
CA ILE A 392 -9.28 0.75 -22.40
C ILE A 392 -10.70 0.45 -21.96
N ALA A 393 -11.66 1.08 -22.63
CA ALA A 393 -13.07 0.81 -22.40
C ALA A 393 -13.39 -0.64 -22.79
N THR A 394 -14.15 -1.32 -21.95
CA THR A 394 -14.67 -2.66 -22.21
C THR A 394 -16.17 -2.57 -22.48
N GLN A 395 -16.81 -3.69 -22.83
CA GLN A 395 -18.21 -3.67 -23.26
C GLN A 395 -19.20 -3.74 -22.10
N ASP A 396 -18.76 -4.24 -20.93
CA ASP A 396 -19.58 -4.27 -19.72
C ASP A 396 -18.69 -3.97 -18.49
N PHE A 397 -18.54 -4.93 -17.57
CA PHE A 397 -17.88 -4.74 -16.30
C PHE A 397 -16.63 -5.61 -16.21
N ALA A 398 -15.47 -4.97 -16.34
CA ALA A 398 -14.18 -5.62 -16.19
C ALA A 398 -14.03 -6.16 -14.76
N SER A 399 -14.14 -7.48 -14.61
CA SER A 399 -14.17 -8.16 -13.31
C SER A 399 -12.84 -8.79 -12.93
N ASP A 400 -12.15 -9.41 -13.89
CA ASP A 400 -10.92 -10.13 -13.60
C ASP A 400 -9.98 -10.22 -14.80
N LEU A 401 -8.70 -10.42 -14.52
CA LEU A 401 -7.63 -10.51 -15.50
C LEU A 401 -6.74 -11.73 -15.27
N LEU A 402 -6.33 -12.37 -16.37
CA LEU A 402 -5.31 -13.41 -16.36
C LEU A 402 -4.33 -13.18 -17.51
N LEU A 403 -3.04 -13.16 -17.22
CA LEU A 403 -2.00 -13.19 -18.25
C LEU A 403 -1.83 -14.61 -18.77
N GLN A 404 -1.63 -14.77 -20.07
CA GLN A 404 -1.28 -16.02 -20.73
C GLN A 404 -0.28 -15.72 -21.85
N GLY A 405 1.01 -15.82 -21.53
CA GLY A 405 2.08 -15.34 -22.41
C GLY A 405 1.93 -13.85 -22.72
N ASP A 406 1.90 -13.52 -24.01
CA ASP A 406 1.71 -12.15 -24.50
C ASP A 406 0.24 -11.71 -24.57
N TYR A 407 -0.68 -12.52 -24.04
CA TYR A 407 -2.10 -12.23 -24.05
C TYR A 407 -2.62 -11.90 -22.64
N LEU A 408 -3.57 -10.98 -22.59
CA LEU A 408 -4.34 -10.64 -21.40
C LEU A 408 -5.79 -11.08 -21.60
N LEU A 409 -6.23 -12.06 -20.81
CA LEU A 409 -7.60 -12.51 -20.77
C LEU A 409 -8.38 -11.64 -19.78
N LEU A 410 -9.60 -11.27 -20.14
CA LEU A 410 -10.50 -10.43 -19.35
C LEU A 410 -11.84 -11.12 -19.18
N ALA A 411 -12.32 -11.20 -17.94
CA ALA A 411 -13.71 -11.50 -17.64
C ALA A 411 -14.50 -10.19 -17.62
N ASP A 412 -15.29 -9.96 -18.67
CA ASP A 412 -16.06 -8.73 -18.90
C ASP A 412 -17.55 -8.95 -18.58
N HIS A 413 -17.83 -9.63 -17.46
CA HIS A 413 -19.16 -9.85 -16.94
C HIS A 413 -20.14 -10.39 -18.01
N LEU A 414 -21.21 -9.68 -18.39
CA LEU A 414 -22.19 -10.16 -19.38
C LEU A 414 -21.66 -10.11 -20.82
N ALA A 415 -20.60 -9.34 -21.09
CA ALA A 415 -19.93 -9.35 -22.39
C ALA A 415 -19.01 -10.55 -22.60
N GLY A 416 -18.86 -11.40 -21.58
CA GLY A 416 -18.17 -12.69 -21.64
C GLY A 416 -16.65 -12.60 -21.47
N LEU A 417 -15.93 -13.52 -22.12
CA LEU A 417 -14.48 -13.62 -22.06
C LEU A 417 -13.86 -12.86 -23.23
N LYS A 418 -12.95 -11.94 -22.96
CA LYS A 418 -12.16 -11.24 -23.99
C LYS A 418 -10.71 -11.68 -23.91
N VAL A 419 -10.04 -11.74 -25.06
CA VAL A 419 -8.60 -11.99 -25.17
C VAL A 419 -7.99 -10.79 -25.89
N TYR A 420 -7.03 -10.16 -25.23
CA TYR A 420 -6.27 -9.06 -25.80
C TYR A 420 -4.83 -9.50 -26.06
N TYR A 421 -4.29 -9.17 -27.22
CA TYR A 421 -2.84 -9.19 -27.46
C TYR A 421 -2.20 -7.95 -26.83
N ARG A 422 -1.08 -8.13 -26.14
CA ARG A 422 -0.32 -7.04 -25.51
C ARG A 422 0.79 -6.60 -26.46
N ASP A 423 0.64 -5.40 -27.02
CA ASP A 423 1.65 -4.78 -27.88
C ASP A 423 2.22 -3.54 -27.17
N GLY A 424 3.34 -3.77 -26.47
CA GLY A 424 3.99 -2.75 -25.65
C GLY A 424 3.05 -2.15 -24.59
N ASP A 425 2.71 -0.88 -24.77
CA ASP A 425 1.86 -0.11 -23.85
C ASP A 425 0.35 -0.14 -24.26
N SER A 426 -0.01 -0.96 -25.25
CA SER A 426 -1.38 -1.06 -25.80
C SER A 426 -1.94 -2.48 -25.73
N LEU A 427 -3.28 -2.58 -25.80
CA LEU A 427 -3.98 -3.86 -25.92
C LEU A 427 -4.85 -3.87 -27.17
N ALA A 428 -4.71 -4.90 -27.99
CA ALA A 428 -5.54 -5.14 -29.17
C ALA A 428 -6.46 -6.32 -28.93
N LEU A 429 -7.78 -6.15 -29.14
CA LEU A 429 -8.73 -7.24 -28.98
C LEU A 429 -8.47 -8.33 -30.02
N ALA A 430 -8.03 -9.51 -29.59
CA ALA A 430 -7.70 -10.65 -30.43
C ALA A 430 -8.87 -11.63 -30.55
N GLN A 431 -9.69 -11.77 -29.49
CA GLN A 431 -10.83 -12.67 -29.46
C GLN A 431 -11.91 -12.16 -28.50
N ALA A 432 -13.18 -12.34 -28.87
CA ALA A 432 -14.32 -12.16 -27.98
C ALA A 432 -15.13 -13.44 -27.98
N LEU A 433 -15.36 -14.01 -26.80
CA LEU A 433 -16.17 -15.20 -26.61
C LEU A 433 -17.38 -14.86 -25.74
N PRO A 434 -18.62 -15.02 -26.25
CA PRO A 434 -19.79 -14.95 -25.39
C PRO A 434 -19.74 -16.10 -24.37
N THR A 435 -20.23 -15.85 -23.17
CA THR A 435 -20.35 -16.86 -22.13
C THR A 435 -21.81 -17.04 -21.76
N ALA A 436 -22.19 -18.24 -21.34
CA ALA A 436 -23.57 -18.55 -20.98
C ALA A 436 -24.08 -17.74 -19.77
N GLN A 437 -23.18 -17.21 -18.95
CA GLN A 437 -23.43 -16.45 -17.73
C GLN A 437 -22.38 -15.35 -17.58
N ALA A 438 -22.63 -14.40 -16.67
CA ALA A 438 -21.70 -13.30 -16.41
C ALA A 438 -20.36 -13.82 -15.86
N ALA A 439 -19.27 -13.64 -16.61
CA ALA A 439 -17.93 -14.07 -16.22
C ALA A 439 -17.35 -13.13 -15.15
N ILE A 440 -16.91 -13.67 -14.01
CA ILE A 440 -16.45 -12.86 -12.87
C ILE A 440 -15.03 -13.17 -12.41
N GLN A 441 -14.48 -14.33 -12.76
CA GLN A 441 -13.14 -14.75 -12.35
C GLN A 441 -12.50 -15.64 -13.40
N ILE A 442 -11.20 -15.48 -13.63
CA ILE A 442 -10.39 -16.34 -14.48
C ILE A 442 -9.26 -16.91 -13.65
N LYS A 443 -9.07 -18.23 -13.70
CA LYS A 443 -8.08 -18.94 -12.90
C LYS A 443 -7.22 -19.82 -13.80
N ARG A 444 -5.90 -19.57 -13.83
CA ARG A 444 -4.97 -20.48 -14.49
C ARG A 444 -4.96 -21.82 -13.75
N LEU A 445 -5.14 -22.91 -14.49
CA LEU A 445 -5.05 -24.25 -13.95
C LEU A 445 -3.69 -24.86 -14.33
N THR A 446 -3.40 -24.85 -15.63
CA THR A 446 -2.13 -25.24 -16.24
C THR A 446 -1.77 -24.24 -17.34
N GLU A 447 -0.64 -24.42 -18.04
CA GLU A 447 -0.33 -23.60 -19.21
C GLU A 447 -1.29 -23.81 -20.39
N ARG A 448 -2.02 -24.93 -20.39
CA ARG A 448 -3.01 -25.28 -21.44
C ARG A 448 -4.44 -25.02 -21.02
N TYR A 449 -4.75 -24.92 -19.73
CA TYR A 449 -6.13 -24.82 -19.24
C TYR A 449 -6.32 -23.71 -18.22
N PHE A 450 -7.47 -23.06 -18.30
CA PHE A 450 -7.94 -22.12 -17.29
C PHE A 450 -9.43 -22.30 -17.03
N ALA A 451 -9.86 -21.97 -15.83
CA ALA A 451 -11.27 -21.97 -15.45
C ALA A 451 -11.84 -20.54 -15.52
N VAL A 452 -13.11 -20.45 -15.89
CA VAL A 452 -13.91 -19.23 -15.73
C VAL A 452 -15.01 -19.51 -14.71
N SER A 453 -15.08 -18.68 -13.66
CA SER A 453 -16.20 -18.70 -12.71
C SER A 453 -17.23 -17.66 -13.10
N PHE A 454 -18.51 -17.99 -12.90
CA PHE A 454 -19.63 -17.14 -13.25
C PHE A 454 -20.37 -16.61 -12.02
N LYS A 455 -21.15 -15.54 -12.21
CA LYS A 455 -21.88 -14.86 -11.12
C LYS A 455 -22.88 -15.75 -10.37
N ASN A 456 -23.46 -16.76 -11.02
CA ASN A 456 -24.33 -17.77 -10.40
C ASN A 456 -23.54 -18.86 -9.64
N GLY A 457 -22.21 -18.72 -9.56
CA GLY A 457 -21.28 -19.64 -8.92
C GLY A 457 -21.00 -20.93 -9.71
N THR A 458 -21.43 -21.04 -10.96
CA THR A 458 -20.98 -22.16 -11.82
C THR A 458 -19.59 -21.88 -12.40
N THR A 459 -18.92 -22.92 -12.90
CA THR A 459 -17.60 -22.80 -13.56
C THR A 459 -17.61 -23.47 -14.92
N ALA A 460 -16.74 -23.02 -15.83
CA ALA A 460 -16.46 -23.67 -17.10
C ALA A 460 -14.96 -23.80 -17.34
N LEU A 461 -14.56 -24.87 -18.02
CA LEU A 461 -13.18 -25.13 -18.42
C LEU A 461 -12.93 -24.56 -19.82
N TYR A 462 -11.80 -23.90 -19.99
CA TYR A 462 -11.32 -23.42 -21.27
C TYR A 462 -9.91 -23.95 -21.54
N GLN A 463 -9.66 -24.23 -22.81
CA GLN A 463 -8.34 -24.59 -23.32
C GLN A 463 -7.72 -23.38 -24.00
N TRP A 464 -6.43 -23.19 -23.73
CA TRP A 464 -5.56 -22.26 -24.44
C TRP A 464 -4.72 -23.03 -25.45
N GLN A 465 -4.90 -22.72 -26.73
CA GLN A 465 -4.15 -23.33 -27.82
C GLN A 465 -4.08 -22.36 -29.00
N ASP A 466 -2.92 -22.29 -29.66
CA ASP A 466 -2.69 -21.44 -30.85
C ASP A 466 -3.10 -19.99 -30.61
N ASN A 467 -2.76 -19.47 -29.43
CA ASN A 467 -3.07 -18.12 -28.97
C ASN A 467 -4.56 -17.78 -28.90
N LYS A 468 -5.42 -18.81 -28.82
CA LYS A 468 -6.88 -18.68 -28.72
C LYS A 468 -7.39 -19.43 -27.50
N ALA A 469 -8.46 -18.89 -26.93
CA ALA A 469 -9.27 -19.56 -25.96
C ALA A 469 -10.40 -20.34 -26.65
N ALA A 470 -10.68 -21.56 -26.18
CA ALA A 470 -11.83 -22.34 -26.60
C ALA A 470 -12.48 -23.01 -25.39
N PRO A 471 -13.82 -23.02 -25.26
CA PRO A 471 -14.50 -23.77 -24.22
C PRO A 471 -14.25 -25.27 -24.40
N VAL A 472 -14.10 -25.99 -23.29
CA VAL A 472 -13.96 -27.45 -23.28
C VAL A 472 -15.28 -28.05 -22.86
N GLU A 473 -15.86 -28.89 -23.71
CA GLU A 473 -17.01 -29.70 -23.34
C GLU A 473 -16.58 -30.83 -22.41
N LEU A 474 -17.20 -30.90 -21.24
CA LEU A 474 -17.02 -31.99 -20.30
C LEU A 474 -18.20 -32.95 -20.47
N SER A 475 -17.93 -34.08 -21.11
CA SER A 475 -18.90 -35.16 -21.25
C SER A 475 -19.23 -35.71 -19.87
N SER A 476 -20.50 -35.61 -19.45
CA SER A 476 -20.97 -36.40 -18.32
C SER A 476 -20.91 -37.88 -18.72
N PRO A 477 -20.23 -38.75 -17.96
CA PRO A 477 -20.27 -40.19 -18.22
C PRO A 477 -21.67 -40.76 -18.02
#